data_AF-A7U4P4-F1
#
_entry.id   AF-A7U4P4-F1
#
_cell.length_a   1.000
_cell.length_b   1.000
_cell.length_c   1.000
_cell.angle_alpha   90.00
_cell.angle_beta   90.00
_cell.angle_gamma   90.00
#
_symmetry.space_group_name_H-M   'P 1'
#
loop_
_entity.id
_entity.type
_entity.pdbx_description
1 polymer ?
#
loop_
_entity_poly.entity_id
_entity_poly.type
_entity_poly.pdbx_seq_one_letter_code
_entity_poly.pdbx_strand_id
1 'polypeptide(L)'
;DAIAISRSKGPSAGGGADGSMLIFPTVEPAFFANLGIADSVNNLIPFLSKFPKISAGDLVQFAGAVAVGNCPGAPQLEFRAGRPNATAPAIDGLIPEPQNNITEILDRFHDAGGFTPFEVVSLLASHTVARADHVDPTLDAAPFDSTPFTFDTQIFLEVLLKGTGFPGTSNNSGEVSSPLPVGKGTDVGELRLQSDFGLAHDPRTA
;
A
#
# COMPACT_ATOMS: atom_id res chain seq x y z
N ASP A 1 4.43 5.75 -4.98
CA ASP A 1 4.55 7.19 -5.28
C ASP A 1 4.76 7.98 -3.97
N ALA A 2 3.71 8.47 -3.32
CA ALA A 2 3.80 9.46 -2.23
C ALA A 2 4.82 9.21 -1.09
N ILE A 3 4.97 7.97 -0.59
CA ILE A 3 5.83 7.67 0.56
C ILE A 3 7.34 7.68 0.22
N ALA A 4 7.69 7.68 -1.07
CA ALA A 4 9.07 7.65 -1.56
C ALA A 4 9.73 9.04 -1.49
N ILE A 5 9.87 9.54 -0.26
CA ILE A 5 10.52 10.80 0.12
C ILE A 5 11.17 10.63 1.49
N SER A 6 12.29 11.31 1.74
CA SER A 6 13.00 11.23 3.01
C SER A 6 13.49 12.59 3.48
N ARG A 7 13.06 13.02 4.67
CA ARG A 7 13.54 14.27 5.30
C ARG A 7 15.00 14.16 5.69
N SER A 8 15.44 13.01 6.22
CA SER A 8 16.82 12.80 6.65
C SER A 8 17.81 12.63 5.50
N LYS A 9 17.40 12.00 4.38
CA LYS A 9 18.25 11.80 3.19
C LYS A 9 18.19 12.96 2.18
N GLY A 10 17.21 13.87 2.34
CA GLY A 10 17.05 15.05 1.51
C GLY A 10 16.43 14.79 0.12
N PRO A 11 16.27 15.84 -0.70
CA PRO A 11 15.48 15.79 -1.94
C PRO A 11 16.00 14.81 -3.00
N SER A 12 17.28 14.42 -2.96
CA SER A 12 17.85 13.43 -3.89
C SER A 12 17.38 12.00 -3.62
N ALA A 13 16.73 11.73 -2.49
CA ALA A 13 16.18 10.42 -2.18
C ALA A 13 14.86 10.14 -2.90
N GLY A 14 14.08 11.16 -3.23
CA GLY A 14 12.77 11.04 -3.86
C GLY A 14 11.89 12.24 -3.57
N GLY A 15 11.00 12.57 -4.51
CA GLY A 15 10.15 13.78 -4.45
C GLY A 15 8.78 13.57 -3.82
N GLY A 16 8.44 12.35 -3.40
CA GLY A 16 7.17 12.03 -2.76
C GLY A 16 6.05 11.84 -3.78
N ALA A 17 4.95 12.58 -3.65
CA ALA A 17 3.78 12.43 -4.53
C ALA A 17 3.99 13.15 -5.88
N ASP A 18 5.09 12.89 -6.57
CA ASP A 18 5.52 13.63 -7.77
C ASP A 18 5.25 12.87 -9.09
N GLY A 19 4.69 11.66 -9.00
CA GLY A 19 4.43 10.79 -10.14
C GLY A 19 5.67 10.11 -10.71
N SER A 20 6.76 10.03 -9.95
CA SER A 20 8.02 9.38 -10.36
C SER A 20 7.80 7.95 -10.85
N MET A 21 6.83 7.23 -10.29
CA MET A 21 6.41 5.89 -10.72
C MET A 21 5.98 5.85 -12.20
N LEU A 22 5.33 6.89 -12.71
CA LEU A 22 4.88 6.97 -14.10
C LEU A 22 5.93 7.59 -15.03
N ILE A 23 6.76 8.51 -14.51
CA ILE A 23 7.81 9.19 -15.28
C ILE A 23 9.04 8.31 -15.48
N PHE A 24 9.38 7.47 -14.49
CA PHE A 24 10.52 6.54 -14.50
C PHE A 24 10.03 5.09 -14.32
N PRO A 25 9.19 4.55 -15.22
CA PRO A 25 8.46 3.31 -15.01
C PRO A 25 9.34 2.05 -14.99
N THR A 26 10.62 2.17 -15.34
CA THR A 26 11.59 1.06 -15.33
C THR A 26 12.53 1.08 -14.13
N VAL A 27 12.37 2.03 -13.20
CA VAL A 27 13.25 2.17 -12.04
C VAL A 27 12.54 1.71 -10.76
N GLU A 28 11.66 2.54 -10.20
CA GLU A 28 11.00 2.24 -8.93
C GLU A 28 10.11 0.99 -8.97
N PRO A 29 9.32 0.74 -10.04
CA PRO A 29 8.53 -0.49 -10.16
C PRO A 29 9.37 -1.78 -10.23
N ALA A 30 10.70 -1.69 -10.43
CA ALA A 30 11.60 -2.83 -10.44
C ALA A 30 12.20 -3.15 -9.05
N PHE A 31 11.97 -2.30 -8.03
CA PHE A 31 12.40 -2.57 -6.66
C PHE A 31 11.54 -3.67 -6.03
N PHE A 32 12.15 -4.48 -5.17
CA PHE A 32 11.48 -5.63 -4.54
C PHE A 32 10.22 -5.21 -3.77
N ALA A 33 10.29 -4.14 -2.98
CA ALA A 33 9.17 -3.62 -2.21
C ALA A 33 8.01 -3.06 -3.06
N ASN A 34 8.22 -2.88 -4.38
CA ASN A 34 7.22 -2.40 -5.33
C ASN A 34 6.69 -3.53 -6.25
N LEU A 35 6.96 -4.79 -5.94
CA LEU A 35 6.50 -5.92 -6.74
C LEU A 35 4.98 -5.85 -6.96
N GLY A 36 4.55 -5.96 -8.22
CA GLY A 36 3.15 -5.83 -8.65
C GLY A 36 2.69 -4.42 -9.02
N ILE A 37 3.41 -3.36 -8.61
CA ILE A 37 2.96 -1.98 -8.88
C ILE A 37 2.93 -1.64 -10.38
N ALA A 38 3.71 -2.37 -11.19
CA ALA A 38 3.82 -2.17 -12.63
C ALA A 38 2.46 -2.21 -13.35
N ASP A 39 1.49 -3.01 -12.88
CA ASP A 39 0.16 -3.07 -13.48
C ASP A 39 -0.58 -1.74 -13.35
N SER A 40 -0.56 -1.14 -12.15
CA SER A 40 -1.15 0.17 -11.90
C SER A 40 -0.46 1.28 -12.70
N VAL A 41 0.88 1.22 -12.80
CA VAL A 41 1.69 2.16 -13.60
C VAL A 41 1.31 2.06 -15.08
N ASN A 42 1.28 0.86 -15.63
CA ASN A 42 0.93 0.60 -17.03
C ASN A 42 -0.51 1.01 -17.35
N ASN A 43 -1.44 0.87 -16.40
CA ASN A 43 -2.82 1.31 -16.56
C ASN A 43 -2.95 2.84 -16.58
N LEU A 44 -2.11 3.58 -15.84
CA LEU A 44 -2.18 5.03 -15.75
C LEU A 44 -1.38 5.76 -16.83
N ILE A 45 -0.27 5.19 -17.34
CA ILE A 45 0.56 5.83 -18.38
C ILE A 45 -0.24 6.33 -19.60
N PRO A 46 -1.20 5.57 -20.17
CA PRO A 46 -2.00 6.04 -21.31
C PRO A 46 -2.78 7.33 -21.04
N PHE A 47 -3.13 7.60 -19.78
CA PHE A 47 -3.86 8.81 -19.38
C PHE A 47 -2.99 10.07 -19.41
N LEU A 48 -1.66 9.95 -19.24
CA LEU A 48 -0.74 11.09 -19.38
C LEU A 48 -0.77 11.66 -20.80
N SER A 49 -0.74 10.78 -21.80
CA SER A 49 -0.84 11.18 -23.21
C SER A 49 -2.21 11.72 -23.56
N LYS A 50 -3.28 11.15 -22.97
CA LYS A 50 -4.66 11.58 -23.21
C LYS A 50 -4.98 12.93 -22.55
N PHE A 51 -4.37 13.22 -21.41
CA PHE A 51 -4.63 14.43 -20.61
C PHE A 51 -3.33 15.19 -20.31
N PRO A 52 -2.64 15.73 -21.33
CA PRO A 52 -1.28 16.27 -21.22
C PRO A 52 -1.14 17.53 -20.35
N LYS A 53 -2.26 18.09 -19.87
CA LYS A 53 -2.28 19.24 -18.94
C LYS A 53 -2.29 18.81 -17.46
N ILE A 54 -2.44 17.52 -17.19
CA ILE A 54 -2.42 16.95 -15.85
C ILE A 54 -1.04 16.32 -15.64
N SER A 55 -0.35 16.67 -14.57
CA SER A 55 0.95 16.09 -14.23
C SER A 55 0.80 14.64 -13.76
N ALA A 56 1.90 13.88 -13.78
CA ALA A 56 1.90 12.51 -13.29
C ALA A 56 1.52 12.42 -11.80
N GLY A 57 2.07 13.29 -10.95
CA GLY A 57 1.71 13.32 -9.53
C GLY A 57 0.23 13.66 -9.31
N ASP A 58 -0.34 14.60 -10.06
CA ASP A 58 -1.78 14.90 -9.97
C ASP A 58 -2.63 13.74 -10.48
N LEU A 59 -2.22 13.07 -11.57
CA LEU A 59 -2.92 11.92 -12.13
C LEU A 59 -2.98 10.76 -11.12
N VAL A 60 -1.84 10.40 -10.50
CA VAL A 60 -1.78 9.32 -9.50
C VAL A 60 -2.72 9.61 -8.34
N GLN A 61 -2.62 10.81 -7.76
CA GLN A 61 -3.44 11.18 -6.60
C GLN A 61 -4.93 11.30 -6.94
N PHE A 62 -5.27 11.83 -8.11
CA PHE A 62 -6.67 11.92 -8.55
C PHE A 62 -7.26 10.55 -8.86
N ALA A 63 -6.51 9.67 -9.54
CA ALA A 63 -6.94 8.31 -9.84
C ALA A 63 -7.21 7.53 -8.55
N GLY A 64 -6.34 7.66 -7.53
CA GLY A 64 -6.56 7.09 -6.20
C GLY A 64 -7.83 7.61 -5.54
N ALA A 65 -8.07 8.93 -5.57
CA ALA A 65 -9.29 9.52 -5.02
C ALA A 65 -10.57 9.02 -5.72
N VAL A 66 -10.54 8.86 -7.05
CA VAL A 66 -11.65 8.27 -7.81
C VAL A 66 -11.85 6.79 -7.46
N ALA A 67 -10.77 6.01 -7.35
CA ALA A 67 -10.85 4.59 -7.01
C ALA A 67 -11.45 4.36 -5.63
N VAL A 68 -10.95 5.07 -4.61
CA VAL A 68 -11.47 5.03 -3.23
C VAL A 68 -12.94 5.47 -3.19
N GLY A 69 -13.34 6.47 -3.99
CA GLY A 69 -14.73 6.92 -4.08
C GLY A 69 -15.72 5.88 -4.61
N ASN A 70 -15.25 4.77 -5.20
CA ASN A 70 -16.11 3.66 -5.62
C ASN A 70 -16.38 2.63 -4.49
N CYS A 71 -15.66 2.70 -3.38
CA CYS A 71 -15.79 1.77 -2.27
C CYS A 71 -16.88 2.26 -1.30
N PRO A 72 -17.97 1.48 -1.05
CA PRO A 72 -19.00 1.88 -0.09
C PRO A 72 -18.41 2.13 1.30
N GLY A 73 -18.73 3.28 1.91
CA GLY A 73 -18.20 3.68 3.22
C GLY A 73 -16.96 4.58 3.16
N ALA A 74 -16.33 4.71 1.99
CA ALA A 74 -15.11 5.49 1.85
C ALA A 74 -15.35 7.01 1.97
N PRO A 75 -14.37 7.78 2.48
CA PRO A 75 -14.45 9.23 2.50
C PRO A 75 -14.30 9.81 1.09
N GLN A 76 -14.89 10.99 0.88
CA GLN A 76 -14.51 11.82 -0.27
C GLN A 76 -13.19 12.52 0.04
N LEU A 77 -12.10 12.03 -0.56
CA LEU A 77 -10.76 12.58 -0.32
C LEU A 77 -10.63 14.03 -0.80
N GLU A 78 -9.88 14.82 -0.05
CA GLU A 78 -9.43 16.12 -0.51
C GLU A 78 -8.46 15.95 -1.69
N PHE A 79 -8.73 16.65 -2.78
CA PHE A 79 -7.83 16.68 -3.94
C PHE A 79 -7.31 18.10 -4.17
N ARG A 80 -6.00 18.26 -4.05
CA ARG A 80 -5.25 19.46 -4.48
C ARG A 80 -4.44 19.12 -5.72
N ALA A 81 -4.49 20.01 -6.70
CA ALA A 81 -3.77 19.92 -7.97
C ALA A 81 -2.63 20.95 -8.06
N GLY A 82 -1.79 20.81 -9.08
CA GLY A 82 -0.68 21.70 -9.39
C GLY A 82 0.70 21.12 -9.10
N ARG A 83 0.81 19.80 -8.89
CA ARG A 83 2.13 19.19 -8.68
C ARG A 83 2.95 19.24 -9.97
N PRO A 84 4.26 19.56 -9.91
CA PRO A 84 5.14 19.39 -11.06
C PRO A 84 5.39 17.90 -11.34
N ASN A 85 5.82 17.57 -12.56
CA ASN A 85 6.31 16.22 -12.86
C ASN A 85 7.65 15.98 -12.17
N ALA A 86 7.85 14.74 -11.70
CA ALA A 86 9.13 14.26 -11.17
C ALA A 86 10.30 14.52 -12.14
N THR A 87 11.46 14.87 -11.57
CA THR A 87 12.72 15.08 -12.33
C THR A 87 13.76 13.97 -12.10
N ALA A 88 13.53 13.10 -11.12
CA ALA A 88 14.37 11.94 -10.82
C ALA A 88 13.50 10.83 -10.21
N PRO A 89 13.88 9.54 -10.37
CA PRO A 89 13.25 8.45 -9.62
C PRO A 89 13.65 8.51 -8.15
N ALA A 90 12.82 7.94 -7.28
CA ALA A 90 13.21 7.72 -5.89
C ALA A 90 14.27 6.60 -5.77
N ILE A 91 15.03 6.62 -4.67
CA ILE A 91 15.93 5.54 -4.31
C ILE A 91 15.15 4.36 -3.71
N ASP A 92 15.78 3.18 -3.73
CA ASP A 92 15.24 1.99 -3.05
C ASP A 92 15.27 2.13 -1.51
N GLY A 93 14.46 1.31 -0.82
CA GLY A 93 14.38 1.25 0.64
C GLY A 93 13.57 2.40 1.29
N LEU A 94 12.67 3.02 0.53
CA LEU A 94 11.73 4.04 1.04
C LEU A 94 10.29 3.52 1.21
N ILE A 95 10.02 2.30 0.76
CA ILE A 95 8.70 1.65 0.84
C ILE A 95 8.69 0.74 2.08
N PRO A 96 7.72 0.87 3.00
CA PRO A 96 7.52 -0.10 4.07
C PRO A 96 7.20 -1.49 3.49
N GLU A 97 7.81 -2.52 4.07
CA GLU A 97 7.60 -3.91 3.70
C GLU A 97 6.88 -4.68 4.83
N PRO A 98 6.09 -5.72 4.51
CA PRO A 98 5.28 -6.41 5.51
C PRO A 98 6.12 -7.10 6.61
N GLN A 99 7.39 -7.42 6.32
CA GLN A 99 8.32 -8.00 7.29
C GLN A 99 9.05 -6.99 8.18
N ASN A 100 8.91 -5.68 7.94
CA ASN A 100 9.57 -4.69 8.77
C ASN A 100 9.01 -4.71 10.20
N ASN A 101 9.86 -4.42 11.18
CA ASN A 101 9.39 -4.29 12.56
C ASN A 101 8.66 -2.96 12.76
N ILE A 102 7.86 -2.86 13.83
CA ILE A 102 6.98 -1.70 14.05
C ILE A 102 7.75 -0.40 14.25
N THR A 103 8.95 -0.46 14.85
CA THR A 103 9.80 0.73 14.96
C THR A 103 10.28 1.21 13.59
N GLU A 104 10.73 0.31 12.72
CA GLU A 104 11.13 0.65 11.34
C GLU A 104 9.97 1.26 10.54
N ILE A 105 8.76 0.71 10.66
CA ILE A 105 7.57 1.24 9.99
C ILE A 105 7.28 2.66 10.50
N LEU A 106 7.17 2.85 11.82
CA LEU A 106 6.85 4.16 12.39
C LEU A 106 7.94 5.20 12.06
N ASP A 107 9.21 4.82 12.12
CA ASP A 107 10.33 5.70 11.77
C ASP A 107 10.33 6.07 10.28
N ARG A 108 10.00 5.13 9.38
CA ARG A 108 9.87 5.35 7.94
C ARG A 108 8.78 6.37 7.62
N PHE A 109 7.62 6.25 8.25
CA PHE A 109 6.52 7.19 8.11
C PHE A 109 6.85 8.56 8.72
N HIS A 110 7.48 8.58 9.88
CA HIS A 110 7.94 9.82 10.51
C HIS A 110 9.00 10.54 9.65
N ASP A 111 9.96 9.82 9.06
CA ASP A 111 10.98 10.39 8.16
C ASP A 111 10.38 10.89 6.84
N ALA A 112 9.37 10.21 6.30
CA ALA A 112 8.72 10.63 5.05
C ALA A 112 7.91 11.92 5.22
N GLY A 113 7.05 11.98 6.24
CA GLY A 113 6.03 13.02 6.37
C GLY A 113 5.80 13.54 7.79
N GLY A 114 6.53 13.04 8.78
CA GLY A 114 6.27 13.37 10.19
C GLY A 114 4.97 12.78 10.68
N PHE A 115 4.52 11.70 10.05
CA PHE A 115 3.30 11.01 10.44
C PHE A 115 3.44 10.45 11.85
N THR A 116 2.40 10.66 12.64
CA THR A 116 2.22 10.07 13.96
C THR A 116 1.77 8.61 13.84
N PRO A 117 1.95 7.78 14.89
CA PRO A 117 1.43 6.41 14.89
C PRO A 117 -0.08 6.33 14.60
N PHE A 118 -0.87 7.31 15.06
CA PHE A 118 -2.29 7.42 14.75
C PHE A 118 -2.54 7.58 13.24
N GLU A 119 -1.78 8.44 12.56
CA GLU A 119 -1.92 8.65 11.11
C GLU A 119 -1.45 7.41 10.33
N VAL A 120 -0.42 6.70 10.80
CA VAL A 120 0.02 5.43 10.19
C VAL A 120 -1.09 4.39 10.23
N VAL A 121 -1.70 4.15 11.41
CA VAL A 121 -2.82 3.22 11.55
C VAL A 121 -4.04 3.67 10.74
N SER A 122 -4.30 4.98 10.68
CA SER A 122 -5.39 5.54 9.87
C SER A 122 -5.20 5.26 8.38
N LEU A 123 -3.97 5.35 7.86
CA LEU A 123 -3.66 5.06 6.46
C LEU A 123 -3.79 3.56 6.14
N LEU A 124 -3.60 2.68 7.12
CA LEU A 124 -3.83 1.25 6.97
C LEU A 124 -5.32 0.87 6.87
N ALA A 125 -6.25 1.80 7.06
CA ALA A 125 -7.64 1.58 6.66
C ALA A 125 -7.74 1.22 5.16
N SER A 126 -6.77 1.61 4.32
CA SER A 126 -6.71 1.15 2.94
C SER A 126 -6.67 -0.38 2.78
N HIS A 127 -6.19 -1.12 3.80
CA HIS A 127 -6.16 -2.58 3.77
C HIS A 127 -7.55 -3.22 3.85
N THR A 128 -8.62 -2.49 4.21
CA THR A 128 -10.00 -3.00 4.15
C THR A 128 -10.53 -3.16 2.71
N VAL A 129 -9.85 -2.57 1.74
CA VAL A 129 -10.15 -2.72 0.30
C VAL A 129 -8.92 -3.17 -0.48
N ALA A 130 -8.16 -4.10 0.11
CA ALA A 130 -6.89 -4.58 -0.44
C ALA A 130 -6.78 -6.10 -0.45
N ARG A 131 -5.87 -6.59 -1.30
CA ARG A 131 -5.52 -7.99 -1.50
C ARG A 131 -4.02 -8.11 -1.84
N ALA A 132 -3.44 -9.29 -1.68
CA ALA A 132 -2.07 -9.61 -2.06
C ALA A 132 -2.01 -10.62 -3.20
N ASP A 133 -1.17 -10.31 -4.21
CA ASP A 133 -0.89 -11.18 -5.36
C ASP A 133 0.54 -11.75 -5.34
N HIS A 134 1.40 -11.28 -4.42
CA HIS A 134 2.84 -11.54 -4.48
C HIS A 134 3.49 -11.93 -3.14
N VAL A 135 2.74 -11.90 -2.04
CA VAL A 135 3.25 -12.34 -0.73
C VAL A 135 3.42 -13.85 -0.72
N ASP A 136 2.37 -14.57 -1.13
CA ASP A 136 2.46 -16.00 -1.43
C ASP A 136 2.52 -16.18 -2.96
N PRO A 137 3.59 -16.77 -3.53
CA PRO A 137 3.74 -16.92 -4.98
C PRO A 137 2.79 -17.95 -5.62
N THR A 138 1.99 -18.66 -4.82
CA THR A 138 1.01 -19.66 -5.26
C THR A 138 -0.43 -19.13 -5.26
N LEU A 139 -0.65 -17.92 -4.76
CA LEU A 139 -1.96 -17.28 -4.66
C LEU A 139 -2.00 -15.97 -5.44
N ASP A 140 -3.16 -15.70 -6.05
CA ASP A 140 -3.52 -14.38 -6.54
C ASP A 140 -4.68 -13.86 -5.68
N ALA A 141 -4.73 -12.55 -5.45
CA ALA A 141 -5.85 -11.86 -4.86
C ALA A 141 -6.31 -12.35 -3.47
N ALA A 142 -5.37 -12.73 -2.59
CA ALA A 142 -5.68 -13.08 -1.20
C ALA A 142 -6.08 -11.81 -0.41
N PRO A 143 -7.33 -11.68 0.09
CA PRO A 143 -7.78 -10.45 0.73
C PRO A 143 -7.23 -10.30 2.15
N PHE A 144 -7.13 -9.07 2.63
CA PHE A 144 -6.69 -8.80 4.02
C PHE A 144 -7.83 -8.78 5.03
N ASP A 145 -9.07 -8.65 4.57
CA ASP A 145 -10.28 -8.87 5.35
C ASP A 145 -11.35 -9.63 4.54
N SER A 146 -12.47 -9.96 5.18
CA SER A 146 -13.58 -10.68 4.55
C SER A 146 -14.43 -9.85 3.58
N THR A 147 -14.18 -8.55 3.46
CA THR A 147 -15.01 -7.58 2.72
C THR A 147 -14.17 -6.66 1.82
N PRO A 148 -13.27 -7.18 0.95
CA PRO A 148 -12.24 -6.41 0.24
C PRO A 148 -12.76 -5.41 -0.82
N PHE A 149 -14.07 -5.26 -0.94
CA PHE A 149 -14.75 -4.33 -1.85
C PHE A 149 -15.60 -3.29 -1.09
N THR A 150 -15.57 -3.29 0.25
CA THR A 150 -16.31 -2.38 1.13
C THR A 150 -15.31 -1.64 2.00
N PHE A 151 -15.41 -0.32 2.07
CA PHE A 151 -14.55 0.47 2.95
C PHE A 151 -15.16 0.51 4.37
N ASP A 152 -15.01 -0.58 5.12
CA ASP A 152 -15.50 -0.72 6.49
C ASP A 152 -14.35 -0.88 7.49
N THR A 153 -14.60 -1.52 8.63
CA THR A 153 -13.61 -1.68 9.71
C THR A 153 -13.25 -3.15 9.95
N GLN A 154 -13.60 -4.06 9.03
CA GLN A 154 -13.38 -5.49 9.21
C GLN A 154 -11.91 -5.83 9.36
N ILE A 155 -11.01 -5.21 8.58
CA ILE A 155 -9.55 -5.38 8.75
C ILE A 155 -9.07 -5.18 10.19
N PHE A 156 -9.57 -4.16 10.89
CA PHE A 156 -9.16 -3.87 12.27
C PHE A 156 -9.69 -4.91 13.27
N LEU A 157 -10.87 -5.47 13.01
CA LEU A 157 -11.43 -6.56 13.82
C LEU A 157 -10.71 -7.89 13.54
N GLU A 158 -10.56 -8.23 12.26
CA GLU A 158 -10.13 -9.55 11.80
C GLU A 158 -8.65 -9.77 12.11
N VAL A 159 -7.80 -8.73 12.04
CA VAL A 159 -6.38 -8.86 12.41
C VAL A 159 -6.17 -9.22 13.89
N LEU A 160 -7.13 -8.88 14.77
CA LEU A 160 -7.11 -9.21 16.21
C LEU A 160 -7.54 -10.65 16.50
N LEU A 161 -8.17 -11.34 15.53
CA LEU A 161 -8.60 -12.72 15.71
C LEU A 161 -7.38 -13.65 15.79
N LYS A 162 -7.56 -14.78 16.47
CA LYS A 162 -6.53 -15.82 16.51
C LYS A 162 -6.35 -16.44 15.13
N GLY A 163 -5.11 -16.44 14.61
CA GLY A 163 -4.76 -17.16 13.39
C GLY A 163 -4.97 -18.67 13.53
N THR A 164 -5.55 -19.30 12.52
CA THR A 164 -5.88 -20.74 12.49
C THR A 164 -5.20 -21.50 11.36
N GLY A 165 -4.67 -20.82 10.34
CA GLY A 165 -3.92 -21.42 9.24
C GLY A 165 -3.30 -20.37 8.31
N PHE A 166 -2.94 -20.77 7.09
CA PHE A 166 -2.49 -19.91 6.00
C PHE A 166 -3.37 -20.20 4.78
N PRO A 167 -3.75 -19.19 3.97
CA PRO A 167 -4.54 -19.42 2.76
C PRO A 167 -3.76 -20.18 1.68
N GLY A 168 -2.42 -20.15 1.74
CA GLY A 168 -1.51 -20.84 0.83
C GLY A 168 -0.43 -21.60 1.59
N THR A 169 0.83 -21.32 1.26
CA THR A 169 2.02 -21.84 1.92
C THR A 169 2.28 -21.11 3.25
N SER A 170 3.07 -21.71 4.14
CA SER A 170 3.27 -21.21 5.52
C SER A 170 4.67 -20.62 5.76
N ASN A 171 5.42 -20.32 4.69
CA ASN A 171 6.84 -19.95 4.75
C ASN A 171 7.16 -18.67 3.96
N ASN A 172 6.15 -17.82 3.75
CA ASN A 172 6.29 -16.54 3.06
C ASN A 172 6.84 -15.47 3.99
N SER A 173 7.67 -14.59 3.45
CA SER A 173 8.21 -13.44 4.18
C SER A 173 7.11 -12.40 4.42
N GLY A 174 6.97 -11.92 5.66
CA GLY A 174 5.98 -10.90 6.01
C GLY A 174 4.54 -11.41 6.11
N GLU A 175 4.31 -12.73 6.13
CA GLU A 175 2.99 -13.33 6.36
C GLU A 175 2.93 -14.03 7.73
N VAL A 176 1.79 -13.94 8.40
CA VAL A 176 1.48 -14.68 9.63
C VAL A 176 0.15 -15.41 9.50
N SER A 177 -0.15 -16.31 10.44
CA SER A 177 -1.36 -17.11 10.37
C SER A 177 -2.63 -16.25 10.35
N SER A 178 -3.46 -16.50 9.35
CA SER A 178 -4.77 -15.89 9.10
C SER A 178 -5.88 -16.55 9.93
N PRO A 179 -6.91 -15.79 10.36
CA PRO A 179 -8.08 -16.31 11.07
C PRO A 179 -9.08 -16.97 10.11
N LEU A 180 -9.12 -16.56 8.84
CA LEU A 180 -10.05 -17.03 7.80
C LEU A 180 -9.31 -17.60 6.57
N PRO A 181 -8.44 -18.62 6.72
CA PRO A 181 -7.56 -19.09 5.63
C PRO A 181 -8.29 -19.94 4.56
N VAL A 182 -9.56 -20.29 4.75
CA VAL A 182 -10.24 -21.26 3.89
C VAL A 182 -10.72 -20.58 2.60
N GLY A 183 -10.08 -20.93 1.47
CA GLY A 183 -10.52 -20.54 0.13
C GLY A 183 -11.11 -21.70 -0.69
N LYS A 184 -11.71 -21.39 -1.85
CA LYS A 184 -12.19 -22.36 -2.84
C LYS A 184 -12.10 -21.80 -4.26
N GLY A 185 -11.31 -22.46 -5.12
CA GLY A 185 -11.18 -22.05 -6.52
C GLY A 185 -10.51 -20.68 -6.60
N THR A 186 -11.19 -19.70 -7.19
CA THR A 186 -10.71 -18.31 -7.28
C THR A 186 -11.02 -17.49 -6.04
N ASP A 187 -11.84 -18.01 -5.11
CA ASP A 187 -12.17 -17.33 -3.87
C ASP A 187 -11.08 -17.69 -2.84
N VAL A 188 -9.98 -16.93 -2.86
CA VAL A 188 -8.83 -17.17 -1.99
C VAL A 188 -9.16 -16.79 -0.55
N GLY A 189 -8.64 -17.56 0.41
CA GLY A 189 -8.80 -17.27 1.83
C GLY A 189 -8.05 -16.01 2.25
N GLU A 190 -8.41 -15.44 3.40
CA GLU A 190 -7.78 -14.24 3.94
C GLU A 190 -6.28 -14.47 4.21
N LEU A 191 -5.44 -13.50 3.85
CA LEU A 191 -4.02 -13.45 4.17
C LEU A 191 -3.76 -12.38 5.23
N ARG A 192 -2.90 -12.67 6.21
CA ARG A 192 -2.55 -11.71 7.26
C ARG A 192 -1.09 -11.29 7.16
N LEU A 193 -0.85 -10.00 6.97
CA LEU A 193 0.50 -9.42 6.97
C LEU A 193 1.07 -9.37 8.40
N GLN A 194 2.38 -9.62 8.52
CA GLN A 194 3.12 -9.51 9.77
C GLN A 194 3.09 -8.06 10.31
N SER A 195 3.20 -7.07 9.43
CA SER A 195 3.15 -5.64 9.78
C SER A 195 1.82 -5.26 10.44
N ASP A 196 0.70 -5.70 9.86
CA ASP A 196 -0.64 -5.36 10.35
C ASP A 196 -0.90 -6.03 11.70
N PHE A 197 -0.54 -7.32 11.81
CA PHE A 197 -0.57 -8.03 13.08
C PHE A 197 0.30 -7.36 14.13
N GLY A 198 1.51 -6.95 13.77
CA GLY A 198 2.44 -6.29 14.68
C GLY A 198 1.91 -4.94 15.18
N LEU A 199 1.34 -4.11 14.28
CA LEU A 199 0.75 -2.83 14.65
C LEU A 199 -0.45 -2.99 15.57
N ALA A 200 -1.28 -4.02 15.35
CA ALA A 200 -2.44 -4.29 16.21
C ALA A 200 -2.08 -4.76 17.64
N HIS A 201 -0.82 -5.11 17.90
CA HIS A 201 -0.37 -5.62 19.20
C HIS A 201 0.77 -4.80 19.83
N ASP A 202 1.29 -3.79 19.13
CA ASP A 202 2.32 -2.90 19.66
C ASP A 202 1.72 -1.83 20.58
N PRO A 203 2.28 -1.56 21.78
CA PRO A 203 1.73 -0.58 22.72
C PRO A 203 1.58 0.85 22.18
N ARG A 204 2.25 1.19 21.07
CA ARG A 204 2.17 2.50 20.43
C ARG A 204 0.95 2.65 19.50
N THR A 205 0.34 1.53 19.10
CA THR A 205 -0.67 1.47 18.02
C THR A 205 -1.87 0.55 18.30
N ALA A 206 -1.84 -0.25 19.38
CA ALA A 206 -2.93 -1.12 19.82
C ALA A 206 -4.11 -0.37 20.50
#